data_AF-A0A1Y3BLU8-F1
#
_entry.id   AF-A0A1Y3BLU8-F1
#
_cell.length_a   1.000
_cell.length_b   1.000
_cell.length_c   1.000
_cell.angle_alpha   90.00
_cell.angle_beta   90.00
_cell.angle_gamma   90.00
#
_symmetry.space_group_name_H-M   'P 1'
#
loop_
_entity.id
_entity.type
_entity.pdbx_description
1 polymer ?
#
loop_
_entity_poly.entity_id
_entity_poly.type
_entity_poly.pdbx_seq_one_letter_code
_entity_poly.pdbx_strand_id
1 'polypeptide(L)'
;MRNIASLVLYSYRSRTKALCKNKNSKRAREYIDAAPCLNQYKQRLSRCIEITANKIGAIQSRPNNLKFPHLCCENLQFQRCVDKIPAGNCKQKIMVFAESAQSIMNGFIDRSCGEYNSETDRCDQLDPINTSESNKSSSKPSFIRNVAQLISSIE
;
A
#
# COMPACT_ATOMS: atom_id res chain seq x y z
N MET A 1 7.96 13.29 19.72
CA MET A 1 8.53 12.34 18.73
C MET A 1 8.52 12.99 17.35
N ARG A 2 9.61 12.91 16.57
CA ARG A 2 9.60 13.36 15.16
C ARG A 2 8.45 12.65 14.44
N ASN A 3 7.50 13.43 13.94
CA ASN A 3 6.19 12.99 13.43
C ASN A 3 6.36 11.81 12.45
N ILE A 4 6.00 10.59 12.81
CA ILE A 4 6.31 9.38 12.01
C ILE A 4 5.67 9.47 10.61
N ALA A 5 4.51 10.12 10.48
CA ALA A 5 3.94 10.50 9.19
C ALA A 5 4.91 11.29 8.30
N SER A 6 5.68 12.23 8.87
CA SER A 6 6.66 13.00 8.11
C SER A 6 7.84 12.14 7.67
N LEU A 7 8.20 11.10 8.42
CA LEU A 7 9.22 10.13 8.01
C LEU A 7 8.72 9.22 6.87
N VAL A 8 7.45 8.80 6.89
CA VAL A 8 6.84 8.02 5.81
C VAL A 8 6.78 8.86 4.52
N LEU A 9 6.27 10.09 4.61
CA LEU A 9 6.21 11.02 3.49
C LEU A 9 7.60 11.41 2.98
N TYR A 10 8.56 11.62 3.87
CA TYR A 10 9.95 11.88 3.52
C TYR A 10 10.57 10.68 2.80
N SER A 11 10.35 9.47 3.30
CA SER A 11 10.87 8.23 2.71
C SER A 11 10.30 8.01 1.31
N TYR A 12 8.99 8.24 1.14
CA TYR A 12 8.34 8.25 -0.17
C TYR A 12 8.99 9.25 -1.12
N ARG A 13 9.08 10.53 -0.69
CA ARG A 13 9.64 11.60 -1.51
C ARG A 13 11.11 11.35 -1.88
N SER A 14 11.90 10.86 -0.93
CA SER A 14 13.31 10.55 -1.12
C SER A 14 13.52 9.43 -2.14
N ARG A 15 12.77 8.33 -2.02
CA ARG A 15 12.81 7.20 -2.97
C ARG A 15 12.39 7.61 -4.38
N THR A 16 11.29 8.36 -4.50
CA THR A 16 10.84 8.89 -5.79
C THR A 16 11.88 9.83 -6.40
N LYS A 17 12.47 10.73 -5.60
CA LYS A 17 13.54 11.62 -6.06
C LYS A 17 14.77 10.84 -6.52
N ALA A 18 15.15 9.77 -5.83
CA ALA A 18 16.27 8.91 -6.22
C ALA A 18 16.01 8.20 -7.56
N LEU A 19 14.81 7.64 -7.75
CA LEU A 19 14.38 7.04 -9.02
C LEU A 19 14.40 8.06 -10.16
N CYS A 20 13.87 9.27 -9.93
CA CYS A 20 13.83 10.33 -10.94
C CYS A 20 15.21 10.93 -11.26
N LYS A 21 16.12 11.01 -10.27
CA LYS A 21 17.47 11.54 -10.48
C LYS A 21 18.34 10.54 -11.25
N ASN A 22 18.14 9.24 -11.02
CA ASN A 22 18.97 8.19 -11.61
C ASN A 22 18.21 7.36 -12.65
N LYS A 23 17.72 8.06 -13.70
CA LYS A 23 16.86 7.47 -14.76
C LYS A 23 17.50 6.28 -15.49
N ASN A 24 18.82 6.22 -15.54
CA ASN A 24 19.56 5.15 -16.21
C ASN A 24 19.74 3.90 -15.33
N SER A 25 19.38 3.97 -14.05
CA SER A 25 19.41 2.80 -13.17
C SER A 25 18.45 1.72 -13.69
N LYS A 26 18.80 0.44 -13.47
CA LYS A 26 17.98 -0.71 -13.86
C LYS A 26 16.55 -0.57 -13.31
N ARG A 27 16.43 -0.20 -12.03
CA ARG A 27 15.14 -0.01 -11.36
C ARG A 27 14.30 1.14 -11.93
N ALA A 28 14.93 2.25 -12.31
CA ALA A 28 14.20 3.36 -12.94
C ALA A 28 13.70 2.97 -14.35
N ARG A 29 14.50 2.24 -15.13
CA ARG A 29 14.10 1.70 -16.43
C ARG A 29 12.95 0.72 -16.30
N GLU A 30 13.04 -0.26 -15.40
CA GLU A 30 11.96 -1.23 -15.16
C GLU A 30 10.64 -0.53 -14.76
N TYR A 31 10.72 0.51 -13.94
CA TYR A 31 9.55 1.30 -13.53
C TYR A 31 8.94 2.09 -14.71
N ILE A 32 9.77 2.70 -15.55
CA ILE A 32 9.32 3.42 -16.76
C ILE A 32 8.74 2.45 -17.79
N ASP A 33 9.38 1.30 -17.99
CA ASP A 33 8.98 0.26 -18.93
C ASP A 33 7.68 -0.44 -18.52
N ALA A 34 7.26 -0.30 -17.25
CA ALA A 34 5.96 -0.74 -16.76
C ALA A 34 4.82 0.22 -17.15
N ALA A 35 5.10 1.47 -17.52
CA ALA A 35 4.08 2.48 -17.78
C ALA A 35 3.01 2.08 -18.81
N PRO A 36 3.34 1.45 -19.97
CA PRO A 36 2.32 1.00 -20.92
C PRO A 36 1.34 -0.01 -20.30
N CYS A 37 1.87 -0.98 -19.54
CA CYS A 37 1.06 -1.96 -18.82
C CYS A 37 0.19 -1.31 -17.74
N LEU A 38 0.76 -0.40 -16.95
CA LEU A 38 0.02 0.32 -15.92
C LEU A 38 -1.12 1.15 -16.52
N ASN A 39 -0.89 1.79 -17.67
CA ASN A 39 -1.91 2.56 -18.37
C ASN A 39 -3.04 1.68 -18.92
N GLN A 40 -2.71 0.50 -19.45
CA GLN A 40 -3.69 -0.46 -19.96
C GLN A 40 -4.60 -0.98 -18.84
N TYR A 41 -4.04 -1.28 -17.67
CA TYR A 41 -4.78 -1.84 -16.54
C TYR A 41 -5.14 -0.81 -15.47
N LYS A 42 -5.03 0.50 -15.80
CA LYS A 42 -5.15 1.61 -14.84
C LYS A 42 -6.42 1.53 -14.00
N GLN A 43 -7.57 1.24 -14.60
CA GLN A 43 -8.85 1.22 -13.90
C GLN A 43 -8.90 0.11 -12.84
N ARG A 44 -8.40 -1.09 -13.18
CA ARG A 44 -8.36 -2.23 -12.26
C ARG A 44 -7.36 -2.00 -11.13
N LEU A 45 -6.19 -1.45 -11.47
CA LEU A 45 -5.18 -1.10 -10.48
C LEU A 45 -5.65 0.03 -9.54
N SER A 46 -6.25 1.08 -10.09
CA SER A 46 -6.85 2.18 -9.32
C SER A 46 -7.92 1.65 -8.36
N ARG A 47 -8.76 0.70 -8.80
CA ARG A 47 -9.75 0.07 -7.91
C ARG A 47 -9.11 -0.65 -6.72
N CYS A 48 -8.02 -1.40 -6.94
CA CYS A 48 -7.28 -2.03 -5.84
C CYS A 48 -6.73 -0.97 -4.86
N ILE A 49 -6.10 0.08 -5.39
CA ILE A 49 -5.54 1.18 -4.59
C ILE A 49 -6.64 1.89 -3.79
N GLU A 50 -7.78 2.20 -4.41
CA GLU A 50 -8.90 2.89 -3.76
C GLU A 50 -9.52 2.05 -2.64
N ILE A 51 -9.76 0.75 -2.89
CA ILE A 51 -10.27 -0.17 -1.87
C ILE A 51 -9.30 -0.22 -0.68
N THR A 52 -8.01 -0.42 -0.95
CA THR A 52 -7.00 -0.51 0.12
C THR A 52 -6.88 0.83 0.86
N ALA A 53 -6.87 1.96 0.16
CA ALA A 53 -6.77 3.27 0.79
C ALA A 53 -7.98 3.58 1.68
N ASN A 54 -9.20 3.24 1.26
CA ASN A 54 -10.41 3.40 2.06
C ASN A 54 -10.37 2.54 3.33
N LYS A 55 -9.97 1.27 3.18
CA LYS A 55 -9.84 0.38 4.33
C LYS A 55 -8.78 0.86 5.31
N ILE A 56 -7.60 1.29 4.84
CA ILE A 56 -6.57 1.88 5.71
C ILE A 56 -7.09 3.13 6.42
N GLY A 57 -7.91 3.95 5.76
CA GLY A 57 -8.61 5.06 6.39
C GLY A 57 -9.55 4.60 7.51
N ALA A 58 -10.32 3.53 7.29
CA ALA A 58 -11.19 2.93 8.30
C ALA A 58 -10.43 2.26 9.45
N ILE A 59 -9.19 1.78 9.25
CA ILE A 59 -8.36 1.26 10.35
C ILE A 59 -8.10 2.32 11.42
N GLN A 60 -8.09 3.62 11.07
CA GLN A 60 -7.82 4.69 12.02
C GLN A 60 -8.79 4.73 13.20
N SER A 61 -10.04 4.26 13.02
CA SER A 61 -11.04 4.19 14.10
C SER A 61 -10.90 2.96 14.99
N ARG A 62 -10.01 2.02 14.67
CA ARG A 62 -9.80 0.79 15.44
C ARG A 62 -8.95 1.05 16.69
N PRO A 63 -9.09 0.23 17.74
CA PRO A 63 -8.17 0.24 18.89
C PRO A 63 -6.70 0.14 18.47
N ASN A 64 -5.80 0.83 19.18
CA ASN A 64 -4.37 0.93 18.80
C ASN A 64 -3.70 -0.43 18.61
N ASN A 65 -4.02 -1.43 19.44
CA ASN A 65 -3.50 -2.79 19.36
C ASN A 65 -3.98 -3.56 18.11
N LEU A 66 -5.08 -3.13 17.47
CA LEU A 66 -5.64 -3.76 16.27
C LEU A 66 -5.27 -3.00 14.98
N LYS A 67 -4.86 -1.74 15.08
CA LYS A 67 -4.46 -0.92 13.91
C LYS A 67 -3.36 -1.58 13.10
N PHE A 68 -2.32 -2.07 13.80
CA PHE A 68 -1.16 -2.67 13.16
C PHE A 68 -1.47 -4.04 12.50
N PRO A 69 -2.11 -5.01 13.18
CA PRO A 69 -2.59 -6.25 12.57
C PRO A 69 -3.44 -6.03 11.31
N HIS A 70 -4.40 -5.11 11.38
CA HIS A 70 -5.25 -4.78 10.23
C HIS A 70 -4.46 -4.20 9.06
N LEU A 71 -3.46 -3.34 9.33
CA LEU A 71 -2.62 -2.77 8.27
C LEU A 71 -1.83 -3.87 7.55
N CYS A 72 -1.30 -4.85 8.29
CA CYS A 72 -0.60 -5.99 7.69
C CYS A 72 -1.51 -6.84 6.82
N CYS A 73 -2.72 -7.15 7.29
CA CYS A 73 -3.67 -7.93 6.52
C CYS A 73 -4.17 -7.19 5.28
N GLU A 74 -4.38 -5.87 5.36
CA GLU A 74 -4.74 -5.08 4.18
C GLU A 74 -3.61 -4.99 3.15
N ASN A 75 -2.35 -5.06 3.59
CA ASN A 75 -1.22 -5.19 2.67
C ASN A 75 -1.27 -6.51 1.87
N LEU A 76 -1.62 -7.63 2.53
CA LEU A 76 -1.82 -8.92 1.85
C LEU A 76 -3.01 -8.87 0.90
N GLN A 77 -4.12 -8.24 1.30
CA GLN A 77 -5.31 -8.10 0.45
C GLN A 77 -5.04 -7.23 -0.80
N PHE A 78 -4.19 -6.20 -0.69
CA PHE A 78 -3.74 -5.44 -1.86
C PHE A 78 -2.98 -6.32 -2.86
N GLN A 79 -2.04 -7.16 -2.39
CA GLN A 79 -1.33 -8.10 -3.26
C GLN A 79 -2.28 -9.07 -3.95
N ARG A 80 -3.21 -9.66 -3.19
CA ARG A 80 -4.25 -10.54 -3.75
C ARG A 80 -5.14 -9.82 -4.78
N CYS A 81 -5.45 -8.54 -4.56
CA CYS A 81 -6.22 -7.74 -5.51
C CYS A 81 -5.46 -7.55 -6.83
N VAL A 82 -4.17 -7.22 -6.76
CA VAL A 82 -3.31 -7.04 -7.93
C VAL A 82 -3.08 -8.37 -8.66
N ASP A 83 -2.87 -9.47 -7.94
CA ASP A 83 -2.64 -10.81 -8.51
C ASP A 83 -3.83 -11.33 -9.32
N LYS A 84 -5.06 -10.97 -8.89
CA LYS A 84 -6.32 -11.28 -9.58
C LYS A 84 -6.55 -10.48 -10.87
N ILE A 85 -5.74 -9.47 -11.18
CA ILE A 85 -5.86 -8.73 -12.44
C ILE A 85 -5.39 -9.66 -13.58
N PRO A 86 -6.26 -10.02 -14.55
CA PRO A 86 -5.85 -10.85 -15.67
C PRO A 86 -5.07 -9.99 -16.66
N ALA A 87 -3.77 -9.84 -16.39
CA ALA A 87 -2.87 -8.92 -17.09
C ALA A 87 -1.97 -9.59 -18.15
N GLY A 88 -2.04 -10.92 -18.29
CA GLY A 88 -1.17 -11.69 -19.19
C GLY A 88 0.30 -11.29 -19.03
N ASN A 89 0.94 -10.90 -20.14
CA ASN A 89 2.35 -10.49 -20.20
C ASN A 89 2.67 -9.26 -19.33
N CYS A 90 1.68 -8.46 -18.95
CA CYS A 90 1.86 -7.31 -18.09
C CYS A 90 1.89 -7.65 -16.59
N LYS A 91 1.56 -8.88 -16.19
CA LYS A 91 1.41 -9.27 -14.78
C LYS A 91 2.67 -8.98 -13.96
N GLN A 92 3.83 -9.40 -14.45
CA GLN A 92 5.11 -9.18 -13.76
C GLN A 92 5.43 -7.68 -13.62
N LYS A 93 5.18 -6.87 -14.64
CA LYS A 93 5.44 -5.41 -14.60
C LYS A 93 4.52 -4.69 -13.61
N ILE A 94 3.26 -5.11 -13.53
CA ILE A 94 2.29 -4.58 -12.56
C ILE A 94 2.68 -4.99 -11.12
N MET A 95 3.14 -6.23 -10.93
CA MET A 95 3.62 -6.71 -9.63
C MET A 95 4.84 -5.93 -9.15
N VAL A 96 5.85 -5.72 -9.99
CA VAL A 96 7.04 -4.91 -9.65
C VAL A 96 6.67 -3.47 -9.25
N PHE A 97 5.67 -2.88 -9.91
CA PHE A 97 5.13 -1.58 -9.52
C PHE A 97 4.42 -1.63 -8.17
N ALA A 98 3.55 -2.62 -7.95
CA ALA A 98 2.80 -2.80 -6.70
C ALA A 98 3.75 -3.02 -5.52
N GLU A 99 4.74 -3.89 -5.67
CA GLU A 99 5.81 -4.12 -4.68
C GLU A 99 6.64 -2.86 -4.44
N SER A 100 6.93 -2.07 -5.48
CA SER A 100 7.62 -0.79 -5.29
C SER A 100 6.77 0.22 -4.52
N ALA A 101 5.46 0.27 -4.76
CA ALA A 101 4.51 1.07 -3.99
C ALA A 101 4.44 0.61 -2.52
N GLN A 102 4.42 -0.70 -2.30
CA GLN A 102 4.46 -1.30 -0.96
C GLN A 102 5.82 -1.12 -0.28
N SER A 103 6.92 -1.07 -1.04
CA SER A 103 8.27 -0.92 -0.49
C SER A 103 8.47 0.38 0.30
N ILE A 104 7.64 1.38 0.05
CA ILE A 104 7.58 2.62 0.81
C ILE A 104 7.08 2.36 2.24
N MET A 105 6.24 1.34 2.41
CA MET A 105 5.82 0.79 3.70
C MET A 105 6.79 -0.27 4.23
N ASN A 106 7.62 -0.93 3.40
CA ASN A 106 8.49 -2.05 3.83
C ASN A 106 9.42 -1.72 5.01
N GLY A 107 9.89 -0.49 5.18
CA GLY A 107 10.68 -0.13 6.37
C GLY A 107 9.92 -0.33 7.70
N PHE A 108 8.59 -0.28 7.64
CA PHE A 108 7.65 -0.48 8.76
C PHE A 108 6.99 -1.86 8.72
N ILE A 109 6.65 -2.38 7.54
CA ILE A 109 5.97 -3.67 7.32
C ILE A 109 6.93 -4.86 7.47
N ASP A 110 8.13 -4.85 6.90
CA ASP A 110 9.04 -6.01 6.93
C ASP A 110 9.46 -6.37 8.36
N ARG A 111 9.50 -5.38 9.27
CA ARG A 111 9.89 -5.59 10.66
C ARG A 111 8.78 -6.19 11.53
N SER A 112 7.53 -6.13 11.08
CA SER A 112 6.39 -6.26 11.98
C SER A 112 5.23 -7.09 11.41
N CYS A 113 5.12 -7.26 10.08
CA CYS A 113 4.05 -8.03 9.42
C CYS A 113 4.45 -9.47 9.04
N GLY A 114 5.65 -9.95 9.42
CA GLY A 114 6.16 -11.27 9.01
C GLY A 114 5.20 -12.44 9.33
N GLU A 115 4.46 -12.35 10.44
CA GLU A 115 3.45 -13.33 10.85
C GLU A 115 2.07 -13.17 10.19
N TYR A 116 1.83 -12.09 9.43
CA TYR A 116 0.56 -11.80 8.77
C TYR A 116 0.69 -12.06 7.26
N ASN A 117 0.80 -13.33 6.91
CA ASN A 117 1.05 -13.78 5.54
C ASN A 117 -0.02 -14.80 5.09
N SER A 118 0.08 -15.29 3.86
CA SER A 118 -0.88 -16.25 3.29
C SER A 118 -0.81 -17.66 3.88
N GLU A 119 0.24 -17.97 4.65
CA GLU A 119 0.49 -19.27 5.27
C GLU A 119 -0.06 -19.35 6.70
N THR A 120 -0.50 -18.21 7.26
CA THR A 120 -1.06 -18.10 8.61
C THR A 120 -2.53 -17.70 8.58
N ASP A 121 -3.31 -18.17 9.55
CA ASP A 121 -4.71 -17.80 9.78
C ASP A 121 -4.87 -16.48 10.56
N ARG A 122 -3.76 -15.79 10.91
CA ARG A 122 -3.74 -14.54 11.68
C ARG A 122 -4.67 -13.47 11.12
N CYS A 123 -4.77 -13.38 9.79
CA CYS A 123 -5.67 -12.42 9.14
C CYS A 123 -7.14 -12.86 9.13
N ASP A 124 -7.41 -14.16 9.22
CA ASP A 124 -8.76 -14.71 9.25
C ASP A 124 -9.38 -14.57 10.65
N GLN A 125 -8.54 -14.45 11.69
CA GLN A 125 -8.94 -14.19 13.07
C GLN A 125 -9.31 -12.73 13.36
N LEU A 126 -9.07 -11.80 12.42
CA LEU A 126 -9.40 -10.38 12.59
C LEU A 126 -10.80 -10.08 12.05
N ASP A 127 -11.59 -9.32 12.81
CA ASP A 127 -12.90 -8.87 12.34
C ASP A 127 -12.79 -8.05 11.04
N PRO A 128 -13.76 -8.16 10.12
CA PRO A 128 -13.71 -7.45 8.85
C PRO A 128 -13.77 -5.93 9.03
N ILE A 129 -13.04 -5.21 8.16
CA ILE A 129 -13.07 -3.74 8.11
C ILE A 129 -14.28 -3.28 7.29
N ASN A 130 -15.29 -2.72 7.96
CA ASN A 130 -16.42 -2.09 7.30
C ASN A 130 -16.07 -0.67 6.86
N THR A 131 -16.07 -0.42 5.55
CA THR A 131 -15.78 0.91 4.98
C THR A 131 -16.96 1.87 5.08
N SER A 132 -18.15 1.41 5.51
CA SER A 132 -19.38 2.22 5.65
C SER A 132 -19.24 3.39 6.62
N GLU A 133 -18.32 3.31 7.58
CA GLU A 133 -18.07 4.35 8.59
C GLU A 133 -17.08 5.43 8.12
N SER A 134 -16.37 5.24 7.01
CA SER A 134 -15.33 6.16 6.51
C SER A 134 -15.87 7.32 5.64
N ASN A 135 -17.19 7.51 5.59
CA ASN A 135 -17.88 8.46 4.72
C ASN A 135 -17.79 9.95 5.13
N LYS A 136 -16.60 10.47 5.50
CA LYS A 136 -16.45 11.90 5.83
C LYS A 136 -15.40 12.68 5.05
N SER A 137 -14.87 12.16 3.94
CA SER A 137 -13.97 12.95 3.08
C SER A 137 -14.25 12.74 1.60
N SER A 138 -14.78 13.76 0.94
CA SER A 138 -15.03 13.86 -0.51
C SER A 138 -13.75 13.97 -1.37
N SER A 139 -12.57 13.83 -0.76
CA SER A 139 -11.29 13.74 -1.46
C SER A 139 -11.01 12.28 -1.81
N LYS A 140 -10.64 11.99 -3.08
CA LYS A 140 -10.12 10.67 -3.48
C LYS A 140 -9.13 10.15 -2.43
N PRO A 141 -9.30 8.92 -1.93
CA PRO A 141 -8.50 8.40 -0.82
C PRO A 141 -7.04 8.28 -1.27
N SER A 142 -6.14 8.95 -0.56
CA SER A 142 -4.70 8.88 -0.85
C SER A 142 -4.08 7.78 0.00
N PHE A 143 -3.61 6.71 -0.66
CA PHE A 143 -2.95 5.59 -0.02
C PHE A 143 -1.82 6.04 0.92
N ILE A 144 -0.89 6.86 0.40
CA ILE A 144 0.27 7.33 1.16
C ILE A 144 -0.14 8.22 2.33
N ARG A 145 -1.15 9.09 2.15
CA ARG A 145 -1.65 9.95 3.24
C ARG A 145 -2.30 9.11 4.34
N ASN A 146 -3.15 8.16 3.97
CA ASN A 146 -3.87 7.33 4.92
C ASN A 146 -2.91 6.43 5.71
N VAL A 147 -1.89 5.86 5.05
CA VAL A 147 -0.81 5.11 5.71
C VAL A 147 -0.04 6.01 6.68
N ALA A 148 0.39 7.20 6.24
CA ALA A 148 1.14 8.12 7.08
C ALA A 148 0.33 8.54 8.32
N GLN A 149 -0.95 8.88 8.15
CA GLN A 149 -1.85 9.21 9.24
C GLN A 149 -2.08 8.03 10.19
N LEU A 150 -2.28 6.82 9.65
CA LEU A 150 -2.48 5.62 10.46
C LEU A 150 -1.27 5.34 11.34
N ILE A 151 -0.06 5.36 10.77
CA ILE A 151 1.18 5.10 11.52
C ILE A 151 1.39 6.18 12.59
N SER A 152 1.10 7.46 12.30
CA SER A 152 1.15 8.53 13.31
C SER A 152 0.10 8.38 14.41
N SER A 153 -0.96 7.59 14.21
CA SER A 153 -2.01 7.34 15.21
C SER A 153 -1.73 6.12 16.09
N ILE A 154 -0.68 5.37 15.79
CA ILE A 154 -0.19 4.26 16.61
C ILE A 154 0.81 4.88 17.60
N GLU A 155 0.42 4.93 18.87
CA GLU A 155 1.27 5.41 19.98
C GLU A 155 2.37 4.41 20.34
#